data_AF-A0A1R3UL12-F1
#
_entry.id   AF-A0A1R3UL12-F1
#
_cell.length_a   1.000
_cell.length_b   1.000
_cell.length_c   1.000
_cell.angle_alpha   90.00
_cell.angle_beta   90.00
_cell.angle_gamma   90.00
#
_symmetry.space_group_name_H-M   'P 1'
#
loop_
_entity.id
_entity.type
_entity.pdbx_description
1 polymer ?
#
loop_
_entity_poly.entity_id
_entity_poly.type
_entity_poly.pdbx_seq_one_letter_code
_entity_poly.pdbx_strand_id
1 'polypeptide(L)' 'MVLEMVQSFSRDWRPSGFVLVLAEIVYTITDPPLRFLRRFIKPVRLGSIALDLSVLILFFAIIILQSLLATMAASL' A
#
# COMPACT_ATOMS: atom_id res chain seq x y z
N MET A 1 -2.34 -0.76 -6.09
CA MET A 1 -3.69 -1.27 -5.79
C MET A 1 -4.78 -0.24 -6.09
N VAL A 2 -5.04 0.77 -5.25
CA VAL A 2 -6.11 1.76 -5.54
C VAL A 2 -5.77 2.63 -6.76
N LEU A 3 -4.54 3.15 -6.83
CA LEU A 3 -4.17 4.06 -7.91
C LEU A 3 -3.79 3.34 -9.22
N GLU A 4 -3.29 2.11 -9.14
CA GLU A 4 -3.15 1.23 -10.33
C GLU A 4 -4.52 0.86 -10.89
N MET A 5 -5.53 0.68 -10.04
CA MET A 5 -6.92 0.50 -10.45
C MET A 5 -7.45 1.80 -11.08
N VAL A 6 -7.23 2.97 -10.46
CA VAL A 6 -7.58 4.28 -11.07
C VAL A 6 -6.91 4.49 -12.43
N GLN A 7 -5.63 4.14 -12.58
CA GLN A 7 -4.91 4.20 -13.85
C GLN A 7 -5.36 3.13 -14.86
N SER A 8 -5.81 1.95 -14.42
CA SER A 8 -6.39 0.95 -15.34
C SER A 8 -7.78 1.38 -15.83
N PHE A 9 -8.54 2.10 -15.00
CA PHE A 9 -9.85 2.66 -15.34
C PHE A 9 -9.76 3.97 -16.14
N SER A 10 -8.67 4.73 -16.02
CA SER A 10 -8.37 5.91 -16.82
C SER A 10 -6.89 5.94 -17.18
N ARG A 11 -6.57 5.35 -18.33
CA ARG A 11 -5.20 5.14 -18.83
C ARG A 11 -4.44 6.46 -19.08
N ASP A 12 -5.16 7.58 -19.17
CA ASP A 12 -4.66 8.95 -19.36
C ASP A 12 -4.71 9.82 -18.09
N TRP A 13 -5.00 9.24 -16.92
CA TRP A 13 -5.11 10.00 -15.69
C TRP A 13 -3.76 10.58 -15.25
N ARG A 14 -3.57 11.88 -15.51
CA ARG A 14 -2.47 12.70 -14.99
C ARG A 14 -3.03 13.59 -13.89
N PRO A 15 -2.81 13.26 -12.60
CA PRO A 15 -3.28 14.11 -11.52
C PRO A 15 -2.64 15.50 -11.66
N SER A 16 -3.45 16.56 -11.57
CA SER A 16 -3.00 17.95 -11.68
C SER A 16 -3.56 18.79 -10.53
N GLY A 17 -2.88 19.89 -10.21
CA GLY A 17 -3.28 20.79 -9.13
C GLY A 17 -3.34 20.09 -7.76
N PHE A 18 -4.41 20.33 -7.01
CA PHE A 18 -4.57 19.81 -5.64
C PHE A 18 -4.58 18.27 -5.56
N VAL A 19 -5.14 17.59 -6.57
CA VAL A 19 -5.19 16.12 -6.62
C VAL A 19 -3.80 15.52 -6.75
N LEU A 20 -2.87 16.21 -7.46
CA LEU A 20 -1.47 15.79 -7.54
C LEU A 20 -0.80 15.80 -6.17
N VAL A 21 -1.03 16.85 -5.38
CA VAL A 21 -0.45 16.95 -4.03
C VAL A 21 -0.93 15.83 -3.13
N LEU A 22 -2.24 15.54 -3.14
CA LEU A 22 -2.78 14.41 -2.38
C LEU A 22 -2.23 13.07 -2.86
N ALA A 23 -2.13 12.86 -4.17
CA ALA A 23 -1.56 11.65 -4.73
C ALA A 23 -0.09 11.47 -4.31
N GLU A 24 0.73 12.53 -4.40
CA GLU A 24 2.13 12.54 -3.97
C GLU A 24 2.28 12.17 -2.50
N ILE A 25 1.45 12.74 -1.62
CA ILE A 25 1.45 12.44 -0.18
C ILE A 25 1.13 10.97 0.04
N VAL A 26 0.07 10.46 -0.59
CA VAL A 26 -0.34 9.06 -0.45
C VAL A 26 0.78 8.13 -0.94
N TYR A 27 1.39 8.40 -2.10
CA TYR A 27 2.50 7.60 -2.62
C TYR A 27 3.74 7.67 -1.73
N THR A 28 4.08 8.85 -1.23
CA THR A 28 5.24 9.05 -0.35
C THR A 28 5.08 8.27 0.94
N ILE A 29 3.87 8.12 1.46
CA ILE A 29 3.61 7.35 2.68
C ILE A 29 3.51 5.85 2.38
N THR A 30 2.88 5.47 1.27
CA THR A 30 2.53 4.07 0.99
C THR A 30 3.67 3.29 0.31
N ASP A 31 4.45 3.93 -0.56
CA ASP A 31 5.48 3.26 -1.35
C ASP A 31 6.70 2.82 -0.53
N PRO A 32 7.23 3.59 0.45
CA PRO A 32 8.36 3.14 1.26
C PRO A 32 8.12 1.82 2.00
N PRO A 33 7.02 1.62 2.76
CA PRO A 33 6.78 0.36 3.46
C PRO A 33 6.54 -0.82 2.50
N LEU A 34 5.83 -0.59 1.39
CA LEU A 34 5.65 -1.62 0.35
C LEU A 34 6.98 -2.01 -0.31
N ARG A 35 7.81 -1.03 -0.69
CA ARG A 35 9.13 -1.28 -1.29
C ARG A 35 10.07 -1.99 -0.31
N PHE A 36 10.00 -1.63 0.97
CA PHE A 36 10.74 -2.32 2.02
C PHE A 36 10.33 -3.79 2.10
N LEU A 37 9.02 -4.08 2.18
CA LEU A 37 8.51 -5.45 2.22
C LEU A 37 8.86 -6.25 0.96
N ARG A 38 8.73 -5.66 -0.22
CA ARG A 38 9.09 -6.29 -1.51
C ARG A 38 10.57 -6.67 -1.59
N ARG A 39 11.45 -5.99 -0.83
CA ARG A 39 12.88 -6.36 -0.75
C ARG A 39 13.08 -7.70 -0.05
N PHE A 40 12.24 -8.04 0.92
CA PHE A 40 12.33 -9.29 1.68
C PHE A 40 11.42 -10.39 1.15
N ILE A 41 10.28 -10.00 0.57
CA ILE A 41 9.23 -10.92 0.16
C ILE A 41 9.07 -10.82 -1.35
N LYS A 42 9.70 -11.75 -2.06
CA LYS A 42 9.60 -11.83 -3.52
C LYS A 42 8.17 -12.24 -3.90
N PRO A 43 7.59 -11.66 -4.97
CA PRO A 43 6.29 -12.07 -5.47
C PRO A 43 6.29 -13.57 -5.80
N VAL A 44 5.30 -14.30 -5.31
CA VAL A 44 5.18 -15.74 -5.58
C VAL A 44 4.46 -15.91 -6.91
N ARG A 45 5.13 -16.58 -7.85
CA ARG A 45 4.57 -16.88 -9.16
C ARG A 45 3.89 -18.24 -9.11
N LEU A 46 2.63 -18.29 -9.50
CA LEU A 46 1.84 -19.50 -9.68
C LEU A 46 1.46 -19.60 -11.16
N GLY A 47 2.22 -20.39 -11.92
CA GLY A 47 2.05 -20.49 -13.37
C GLY A 47 2.26 -19.15 -14.07
N SER A 48 1.22 -18.64 -14.73
CA SER A 48 1.22 -17.35 -15.43
C SER A 48 0.90 -16.14 -14.53
N ILE A 49 0.48 -16.35 -13.29
CA ILE A 49 0.02 -15.29 -12.39
C ILE A 49 1.07 -15.04 -11.30
N ALA A 50 1.38 -13.77 -11.02
CA ALA A 50 2.20 -13.37 -9.88
C ALA A 50 1.32 -12.83 -8.75
N LEU A 51 1.44 -13.40 -7.56
CA LEU A 51 0.78 -12.92 -6.35
C LEU A 51 1.74 -12.04 -5.55
N ASP A 52 1.37 -10.77 -5.32
CA ASP A 52 2.11 -9.86 -4.46
C ASP A 52 1.66 -10.00 -3.00
N LEU A 53 2.37 -10.84 -2.26
CA LEU A 53 2.13 -11.06 -0.83
C LEU A 53 2.51 -9.84 0.02
N SER A 54 3.30 -8.90 -0.51
CA SER A 54 3.78 -7.74 0.24
C SER A 54 2.64 -6.83 0.67
N VAL A 55 1.61 -6.68 -0.19
CA VAL A 55 0.41 -5.88 0.12
C VAL A 55 -0.41 -6.51 1.24
N LEU A 56 -0.62 -7.83 1.18
CA LEU A 56 -1.33 -8.59 2.22
C LEU A 56 -0.64 -8.47 3.58
N ILE A 57 0.68 -8.62 3.59
CA ILE A 57 1.47 -8.55 4.81
C ILE A 57 1.45 -7.13 5.39
N LEU A 58 1.59 -6.10 4.54
CA LEU A 58 1.46 -4.72 4.98
C LEU A 58 0.08 -4.47 5.60
N PHE A 59 -0.98 -4.97 4.99
CA PHE A 59 -2.34 -4.85 5.50
C PHE A 59 -2.49 -5.46 6.90
N PHE A 60 -2.03 -6.70 7.10
CA PHE A 60 -2.06 -7.33 8.43
C PHE A 60 -1.18 -6.60 9.45
N ALA A 61 0.01 -6.13 9.06
CA ALA A 61 0.89 -5.37 9.93
C ALA A 61 0.21 -4.08 10.43
N ILE A 62 -0.52 -3.38 9.55
CA ILE A 62 -1.28 -2.19 9.91
C ILE A 62 -2.40 -2.51 10.90
N ILE A 63 -3.14 -3.61 10.68
CA ILE A 63 -4.20 -4.06 11.62
C ILE A 63 -3.62 -4.32 13.01
N ILE A 64 -2.51 -5.07 13.06
CA ILE A 64 -1.85 -5.41 14.33
C ILE A 64 -1.36 -4.13 15.01
N LEU A 65 -0.71 -3.23 14.28
CA LEU A 65 -0.22 -1.97 14.82
C LEU A 65 -1.37 -1.11 15.39
N GLN A 66 -2.48 -0.98 14.68
CA GLN A 66 -3.65 -0.26 15.17
C GLN A 66 -4.24 -0.91 16.42
N SER A 67 -4.33 -2.24 16.46
CA SER A 67 -4.81 -2.97 17.64
C SER A 67 -3.92 -2.76 18.86
N LEU A 68 -2.59 -2.78 18.67
CA LEU A 68 -1.63 -2.50 19.73
C LEU A 68 -1.75 -1.06 20.22
N LEU A 69 -1.79 -0.09 19.31
CA LEU A 69 -1.94 1.33 19.66
C LEU A 69 -3.25 1.59 20.42
N ALA A 70 -4.36 0.98 19.98
CA ALA A 70 -5.64 1.07 20.67
C ALA A 70 -5.59 0.46 22.07
N THR A 71 -4.92 -0.68 22.23
CA THR A 71 -4.75 -1.35 23.53
C THR A 71 -3.92 -0.48 24.49
N MET A 72 -2.83 0.12 24.00
CA MET A 72 -1.99 1.02 24.78
C MET A 72 -2.73 2.31 25.17
N ALA A 73 -3.49 2.89 24.24
CA ALA A 73 -4.32 4.05 24.52
C ALA A 73 -5.43 3.76 25.54
N ALA A 74 -6.00 2.55 25.54
CA ALA A 74 -7.01 2.14 26.51
C ALA A 74 -6.43 1.83 27.91
N SER A 75 -5.11 1.65 28.02
CA SER A 75 -4.41 1.38 29.28
C SER A 75 -3.88 2.62 30.00
N LEU A 76 -4.04 3.81 29.39
CA LEU A 76 -3.69 5.13 29.96
C LEU A 76 -4.93 5.80 30.55
#